data_AF-A0A819LQ42-F1
#
_entry.id   AF-A0A819LQ42-F1
#
_cell.length_a   1.000
_cell.length_b   1.000
_cell.length_c   1.000
_cell.angle_alpha   90.00
_cell.angle_beta   90.00
_cell.angle_gamma   90.00
#
_symmetry.space_group_name_H-M   'P 1'
#
loop_
_entity.id
_entity.type
_entity.pdbx_description
1 polymer ?
#
loop_
_entity_poly.entity_id
_entity_poly.type
_entity_poly.pdbx_seq_one_letter_code
_entity_poly.pdbx_strand_id
1 'polypeptide(L)'
;TKTIVTCFYCNGSLQNWGPNDNPMIEHARWFPHCAYAKQLCGAKLYRKIQESTQTQQATPSSKNWINQLIINNSSTVDDRWSISDEDTLWQLVAARLDLPISQSLLSRNFNLSIIKRCWEDQLRLKHEDFVSDSDLLMACTILQKQIEYIDGNKEHIIIPIVTMRKNREREKAR
;
A
#
# COMPACT_ATOMS: atom_id res chain seq x y z
N THR A 1 -5.89 5.25 28.46
CA THR A 1 -6.29 3.83 28.47
C THR A 1 -5.05 2.98 28.29
N LYS A 2 -4.83 1.97 29.14
CA LYS A 2 -3.67 1.08 28.99
C LYS A 2 -4.06 -0.02 28.00
N THR A 3 -3.68 0.13 26.73
CA THR A 3 -3.97 -0.87 25.70
C THR A 3 -2.91 -1.97 25.77
N ILE A 4 -3.34 -3.20 26.00
CA ILE A 4 -2.49 -4.40 25.99
C ILE A 4 -2.93 -5.25 24.80
N VAL A 5 -1.97 -5.66 23.97
CA VAL A 5 -2.21 -6.51 22.81
C VAL A 5 -1.37 -7.78 22.99
N THR A 6 -2.01 -8.92 22.81
CA THR A 6 -1.38 -10.24 22.97
C THR A 6 -1.29 -10.93 21.62
N CYS A 7 -0.13 -11.48 21.30
CA CYS A 7 0.05 -12.31 20.12
C CYS A 7 -0.63 -13.67 20.31
N PHE A 8 -1.43 -14.10 19.32
CA PHE A 8 -2.08 -15.41 19.33
C PHE A 8 -1.10 -16.59 19.15
N TYR A 9 0.08 -16.35 18.57
CA TYR A 9 1.04 -17.40 18.23
C TYR A 9 2.02 -17.69 19.36
N CYS A 10 2.67 -16.65 19.90
CA CYS A 10 3.69 -16.81 20.95
C CYS A 10 3.19 -16.42 22.36
N ASN A 11 1.94 -15.97 22.48
CA ASN A 11 1.35 -15.42 23.72
C ASN A 11 2.10 -14.22 24.31
N GLY A 12 3.04 -13.61 23.57
CA GLY A 12 3.74 -12.40 23.95
C GLY A 12 2.79 -11.20 24.00
N SER A 13 2.88 -10.40 25.07
CA SER A 13 2.02 -9.24 25.29
C SER A 13 2.81 -7.93 25.27
N LEU A 14 2.30 -6.93 24.54
CA LEU A 14 2.86 -5.58 24.48
C LEU A 14 1.82 -4.56 24.97
N GLN A 15 2.33 -3.52 25.61
CA GLN A 15 1.52 -2.43 26.18
C GLN A 15 2.24 -1.09 25.99
N ASN A 16 1.55 0.00 26.33
CA ASN A 16 2.09 1.38 26.25
C ASN A 16 2.49 1.79 24.82
N TRP A 17 1.66 1.43 23.85
CA TRP A 17 1.83 1.79 22.45
C TRP A 17 1.86 3.30 22.23
N GLY A 18 2.90 3.79 21.56
CA GLY A 18 2.96 5.14 21.02
C GLY A 18 2.23 5.26 19.68
N PRO A 19 1.84 6.48 19.27
CA PRO A 19 1.13 6.71 18.01
C PRO A 19 1.95 6.32 16.76
N ASN A 20 3.27 6.19 16.89
CA ASN A 20 4.19 5.85 15.80
C ASN A 20 4.79 4.44 15.93
N ASP A 21 4.32 3.64 16.89
CA ASP A 21 4.83 2.29 17.09
C ASP A 21 4.20 1.33 16.07
N ASN A 22 5.01 0.55 15.37
CA ASN A 22 4.53 -0.44 14.41
C ASN A 22 4.41 -1.81 15.10
N PRO A 23 3.21 -2.45 15.10
CA PRO A 23 2.99 -3.71 15.80
C PRO A 23 3.92 -4.86 15.40
N MET A 24 4.23 -4.98 14.10
CA MET A 24 5.11 -6.02 13.58
C MET A 24 6.55 -5.82 14.04
N ILE A 25 7.03 -4.57 14.02
CA ILE A 25 8.40 -4.22 14.41
C ILE A 25 8.58 -4.40 15.91
N GLU A 26 7.67 -3.86 16.72
CA GLU A 26 7.72 -4.04 18.18
C GLU A 26 7.65 -5.51 18.54
N HIS A 27 6.80 -6.29 17.86
CA HIS A 27 6.71 -7.72 18.10
C HIS A 27 8.02 -8.45 17.73
N ALA A 28 8.58 -8.20 16.54
CA ALA A 28 9.86 -8.76 16.13
C ALA A 28 11.01 -8.36 17.07
N ARG A 29 10.97 -7.14 17.63
CA ARG A 29 11.97 -6.63 18.57
C ARG A 29 11.91 -7.35 19.92
N TRP A 30 10.72 -7.44 20.50
CA TRP A 30 10.55 -7.92 21.88
C TRP A 30 10.38 -9.44 22.00
N PHE A 31 9.94 -10.12 20.93
CA PHE A 31 9.73 -11.58 20.94
C PHE A 31 10.44 -12.24 19.75
N PRO A 32 11.79 -12.27 19.74
CA PRO A 32 12.57 -12.83 18.63
C PRO A 32 12.35 -14.33 18.39
N HIS A 33 11.83 -15.06 19.37
CA HIS A 33 11.53 -16.48 19.20
C HIS A 33 10.19 -16.73 18.48
N CYS A 34 9.40 -15.69 18.23
CA CYS A 34 8.13 -15.81 17.54
C CYS A 34 8.35 -16.01 16.03
N ALA A 35 8.20 -17.26 15.56
CA ALA A 35 8.33 -17.60 14.14
C ALA A 35 7.33 -16.81 13.27
N TYR A 36 6.11 -16.59 13.77
CA TYR A 36 5.10 -15.78 13.09
C TYR A 36 5.54 -14.33 12.90
N ALA A 37 6.10 -13.69 13.94
CA ALA A 37 6.62 -12.32 13.83
C ALA A 37 7.82 -12.24 12.86
N LYS A 38 8.71 -13.23 12.90
CA LYS A 38 9.85 -13.33 11.98
C LYS A 38 9.41 -13.45 10.53
N GLN A 39 8.39 -14.25 10.26
CA GLN A 39 7.81 -14.42 8.92
C GLN A 39 7.17 -13.12 8.44
N LEU A 40 6.29 -12.52 9.25
CA LEU A 40 5.58 -11.29 8.90
C LEU A 40 6.55 -10.12 8.62
N CYS A 41 7.64 -10.04 9.39
CA CYS A 41 8.65 -9.00 9.26
C CYS A 41 9.58 -9.17 8.05
N GLY A 42 9.72 -10.40 7.52
CA GLY A 42 10.70 -10.73 6.50
C GLY A 42 12.15 -10.81 7.03
N ALA A 43 12.95 -11.72 6.47
CA ALA A 43 14.28 -12.08 7.02
C ALA A 43 15.27 -10.90 7.10
N LYS A 44 15.28 -10.01 6.11
CA LYS A 44 16.23 -8.88 6.04
C LYS A 44 15.94 -7.83 7.12
N LEU A 45 14.68 -7.41 7.27
CA LEU A 45 14.28 -6.43 8.27
C LEU A 45 14.36 -7.03 9.68
N TYR A 46 13.93 -8.27 9.86
CA TYR A 46 14.04 -9.00 11.12
C TYR A 46 15.48 -9.00 11.64
N ARG A 47 16.46 -9.31 10.78
CA ARG A 47 17.87 -9.29 11.14
C ARG A 47 18.32 -7.89 11.61
N LYS A 48 17.97 -6.82 10.89
CA LYS A 48 18.32 -5.43 11.28
C LYS A 48 17.71 -5.04 12.63
N ILE A 49 16.45 -5.45 12.89
CA ILE A 49 15.79 -5.22 14.18
C ILE A 49 16.55 -5.93 15.30
N GLN A 50 16.96 -7.18 15.09
CA GLN A 50 17.70 -7.95 16.09
C GLN A 50 19.10 -7.38 16.36
N GLU A 51 19.83 -7.02 15.30
CA GLU A 51 21.16 -6.39 15.39
C GLU A 51 21.11 -5.08 16.19
N SER A 52 20.09 -4.25 15.96
CA SER A 52 19.92 -2.99 16.69
C SER A 52 19.49 -3.17 18.15
N THR A 53 18.76 -4.24 18.45
CA THR A 53 18.40 -4.59 19.83
C THR A 53 19.62 -5.04 20.64
N GLN A 54 20.60 -5.67 19.98
CA GLN A 54 21.86 -6.09 20.60
C GLN A 54 22.82 -4.95 20.92
N THR A 55 22.66 -3.79 20.26
CA THR A 55 23.58 -2.65 20.39
C THR A 55 23.07 -1.57 21.36
N GLN A 56 21.82 -1.65 21.82
CA GLN A 56 21.15 -0.59 22.60
C GLN A 56 20.89 -1.01 24.06
N GLN A 57 21.93 -0.93 24.88
CA GLN A 57 21.75 -0.46 26.26
C GLN A 57 21.85 1.08 26.20
N ALA A 58 20.80 1.79 26.63
CA ALA A 58 20.65 3.24 26.73
C ALA A 58 20.22 4.02 25.44
N THR A 59 18.90 4.16 25.23
CA THR A 59 18.14 5.44 25.30
C THR A 59 16.80 5.34 24.54
N PRO A 60 15.71 6.00 25.00
CA PRO A 60 14.36 5.85 24.41
C PRO A 60 14.13 6.64 23.10
N SER A 61 15.13 7.35 22.58
CA SER A 61 14.95 8.29 21.45
C SER A 61 15.24 7.68 20.06
N SER A 62 15.49 6.37 20.00
CA SER A 62 15.85 5.64 18.78
C SER A 62 14.64 4.97 18.10
N LYS A 63 13.45 5.58 18.18
CA LYS A 63 12.24 5.07 17.48
C LYS A 63 12.12 5.56 16.03
N ASN A 64 12.82 6.64 15.68
CA ASN A 64 12.63 7.33 14.40
C ASN A 64 13.44 6.74 13.23
N TRP A 65 14.62 6.14 13.49
CA TRP A 65 15.48 5.59 12.42
C TRP A 65 14.90 4.33 11.77
N ILE A 66 14.10 3.54 12.48
CA ILE A 66 13.51 2.31 11.94
C ILE A 66 12.39 2.63 10.95
N ASN A 67 11.56 3.63 11.24
CA ASN A 67 10.55 4.12 10.29
C ASN A 67 11.22 4.70 9.04
N GLN A 68 12.38 5.38 9.19
CA GLN A 68 13.19 5.82 8.04
C GLN A 68 13.82 4.66 7.26
N LEU A 69 14.19 3.54 7.90
CA LEU A 69 14.71 2.36 7.18
C LEU A 69 13.65 1.63 6.37
N ILE A 70 12.38 1.69 6.76
CA ILE A 70 11.27 1.19 5.95
C ILE A 70 11.17 2.03 4.66
N ILE A 71 11.25 3.36 4.79
CA ILE A 71 11.20 4.29 3.64
C ILE A 71 12.45 4.15 2.75
N ASN A 72 13.64 4.04 3.35
CA ASN A 72 14.91 4.05 2.61
C ASN A 72 15.34 2.68 2.06
N ASN A 73 14.88 1.55 2.62
CA ASN A 73 15.13 0.22 2.01
C ASN A 73 14.19 -0.08 0.83
N SER A 74 13.25 0.81 0.48
CA SER A 74 12.52 0.71 -0.78
C SER A 74 13.39 1.05 -2.01
N SER A 75 14.63 1.50 -1.81
CA SER A 75 15.51 1.99 -2.89
C SER A 75 16.60 1.01 -3.34
N THR A 76 16.65 -0.21 -2.81
CA THR A 76 17.61 -1.24 -3.29
C THR A 76 16.93 -2.56 -3.57
N VAL A 77 16.10 -2.59 -4.60
CA VAL A 77 15.73 -3.82 -5.30
C VAL A 77 15.75 -3.53 -6.79
N ASP A 78 16.69 -4.21 -7.44
CA ASP A 78 16.75 -4.58 -8.85
C ASP A 78 15.42 -4.45 -9.61
N ASP A 79 15.46 -3.87 -10.81
CA ASP A 79 14.37 -3.41 -11.70
C ASP A 79 13.43 -4.53 -12.24
N ARG A 80 13.02 -5.45 -11.38
CA ARG A 80 11.98 -6.44 -11.69
C ARG A 80 11.13 -6.70 -10.46
N TRP A 81 10.22 -5.76 -10.21
CA TRP A 81 9.21 -5.88 -9.18
C TRP A 81 8.36 -7.15 -9.41
N SER A 82 8.56 -8.19 -8.62
CA SER A 82 7.65 -9.33 -8.54
C SER A 82 6.66 -9.09 -7.40
N ILE A 83 5.47 -8.51 -7.68
CA ILE A 83 4.37 -8.48 -6.70
C ILE A 83 3.93 -9.92 -6.53
N SER A 84 4.47 -10.58 -5.52
CA SER A 84 3.98 -11.87 -5.02
C SER A 84 3.60 -11.80 -3.54
N ASP A 85 3.91 -10.71 -2.83
CA ASP A 85 3.47 -10.47 -1.47
C ASP A 85 2.26 -9.54 -1.42
N GLU A 86 1.06 -10.12 -1.29
CA GLU A 86 -0.21 -9.42 -1.04
C GLU A 86 -0.12 -8.43 0.14
N ASP A 87 0.69 -8.76 1.16
CA ASP A 87 0.91 -7.92 2.34
C ASP A 87 1.64 -6.62 1.99
N THR A 88 2.57 -6.65 1.02
CA THR A 88 3.29 -5.45 0.56
C THR A 88 2.35 -4.54 -0.21
N LEU A 89 1.48 -5.10 -1.04
CA LEU A 89 0.48 -4.34 -1.77
C LEU A 89 -0.49 -3.63 -0.81
N TRP A 90 -1.00 -4.33 0.20
CA TRP A 90 -1.91 -3.75 1.18
C TRP A 90 -1.30 -2.52 1.87
N GLN A 91 -0.04 -2.60 2.29
CA GLN A 91 0.66 -1.48 2.92
C GLN A 91 0.85 -0.29 1.97
N LEU A 92 1.22 -0.55 0.71
CA LEU A 92 1.39 0.48 -0.30
C LEU A 92 0.08 1.21 -0.62
N VAL A 93 -1.00 0.44 -0.75
CA VAL A 93 -2.35 0.97 -0.97
C VAL A 93 -2.79 1.80 0.23
N ALA A 94 -2.58 1.32 1.46
CA ALA A 94 -2.92 2.07 2.68
C ALA A 94 -2.22 3.44 2.70
N ALA A 95 -0.93 3.50 2.42
CA ALA A 95 -0.19 4.76 2.35
C ALA A 95 -0.74 5.73 1.30
N ARG A 96 -1.31 5.22 0.19
CA ARG A 96 -1.89 6.04 -0.89
C ARG A 96 -3.31 6.50 -0.61
N LEU A 97 -4.05 5.79 0.24
CA LEU A 97 -5.35 6.23 0.73
C LEU A 97 -5.24 7.48 1.62
N ASP A 98 -4.08 7.68 2.27
CA ASP A 98 -3.81 8.88 3.07
C ASP A 98 -3.39 10.11 2.24
N LEU A 99 -3.20 9.98 0.93
CA LEU A 99 -2.85 11.10 0.06
C LEU A 99 -4.01 12.13 -0.04
N PRO A 100 -3.71 13.43 -0.18
CA PRO A 100 -4.73 14.49 -0.27
C PRO A 100 -5.78 14.25 -1.36
N ILE A 101 -5.36 13.68 -2.50
CA ILE A 101 -6.26 13.35 -3.60
C ILE A 101 -7.24 12.24 -3.23
N SER A 102 -6.77 11.18 -2.56
CA SER A 102 -7.62 10.07 -2.08
C SER A 102 -8.63 10.57 -1.05
N GLN A 103 -8.19 11.43 -0.12
CA GLN A 103 -9.05 12.06 0.89
C GLN A 103 -10.07 13.04 0.26
N SER A 104 -9.67 13.77 -0.78
CA SER A 104 -10.56 14.64 -1.56
C SER A 104 -11.65 13.83 -2.27
N LEU A 105 -11.31 12.68 -2.85
CA LEU A 105 -12.28 11.78 -3.49
C LEU A 105 -13.28 11.19 -2.48
N LEU A 106 -12.81 10.78 -1.30
CA LEU A 106 -13.70 10.34 -0.21
C LEU A 106 -14.68 11.44 0.20
N SER A 107 -14.20 12.68 0.29
CA SER A 107 -15.03 13.85 0.60
C SER A 107 -16.04 14.18 -0.50
N ARG A 108 -15.79 13.72 -1.73
CA ARG A 108 -16.66 13.90 -2.92
C ARG A 108 -17.60 12.70 -3.14
N ASN A 109 -17.86 11.92 -2.09
CA ASN A 109 -18.82 10.80 -2.08
C ASN A 109 -18.40 9.55 -2.88
N PHE A 110 -17.11 9.41 -3.23
CA PHE A 110 -16.60 8.15 -3.77
C PHE A 110 -16.52 7.07 -2.67
N ASN A 111 -16.95 5.85 -2.98
CA ASN A 111 -16.84 4.74 -2.04
C ASN A 111 -15.36 4.38 -1.83
N LEU A 112 -14.93 4.22 -0.57
CA LEU A 112 -13.57 3.82 -0.22
C LEU A 112 -13.11 2.55 -0.95
N SER A 113 -14.04 1.61 -1.18
CA SER A 113 -13.77 0.36 -1.89
C SER A 113 -13.35 0.59 -3.33
N ILE A 114 -13.88 1.63 -3.99
CA ILE A 114 -13.53 1.99 -5.37
C ILE A 114 -12.13 2.59 -5.41
N ILE A 115 -11.84 3.55 -4.54
CA ILE A 115 -10.53 4.20 -4.49
C ILE A 115 -9.44 3.18 -4.14
N LYS A 116 -9.70 2.32 -3.14
CA LYS A 116 -8.81 1.22 -2.78
C LYS A 116 -8.57 0.28 -3.95
N ARG A 117 -9.63 -0.11 -4.67
CA ARG A 117 -9.53 -0.99 -5.83
C ARG A 117 -8.73 -0.36 -6.96
N CYS A 118 -8.90 0.93 -7.23
CA CYS A 118 -8.10 1.65 -8.24
C CYS A 118 -6.62 1.66 -7.89
N TRP A 119 -6.26 1.89 -6.62
CA TRP A 119 -4.86 1.81 -6.18
C TRP A 119 -4.30 0.39 -6.23
N GLU A 120 -5.10 -0.61 -5.84
CA GLU A 120 -4.73 -2.03 -5.97
C GLU A 120 -4.47 -2.39 -7.44
N ASP A 121 -5.38 -2.07 -8.36
CA ASP A 121 -5.26 -2.42 -9.78
C ASP A 121 -4.08 -1.68 -10.44
N GLN A 122 -3.90 -0.39 -10.12
CA GLN A 122 -2.78 0.41 -10.64
C GLN A 122 -1.43 -0.16 -10.19
N LEU A 123 -1.28 -0.49 -8.90
CA LEU A 123 -0.05 -1.07 -8.38
C LEU A 123 0.16 -2.51 -8.85
N ARG A 124 -0.89 -3.33 -8.95
CA ARG A 124 -0.81 -4.73 -9.43
C ARG A 124 -0.42 -4.83 -10.90
N LEU A 125 -0.96 -3.94 -11.75
CA LEU A 125 -0.82 -4.06 -13.20
C LEU A 125 0.35 -3.25 -13.75
N LYS A 126 0.61 -2.07 -13.17
CA LYS A 126 1.63 -1.15 -13.68
C LYS A 126 2.83 -1.01 -12.76
N HIS A 127 2.73 -1.45 -11.50
CA HIS A 127 3.79 -1.29 -10.49
C HIS A 127 4.21 0.17 -10.24
N GLU A 128 3.32 1.12 -10.53
CA GLU A 128 3.59 2.56 -10.50
C GLU A 128 2.38 3.32 -9.94
N ASP A 129 2.57 4.58 -9.54
CA ASP A 129 1.48 5.45 -9.08
C ASP A 129 0.70 6.07 -10.24
N PHE A 130 -0.43 6.72 -9.93
CA PHE A 130 -1.10 7.56 -10.93
C PHE A 130 -0.24 8.78 -11.26
N VAL A 131 -0.13 9.11 -12.55
CA VAL A 131 0.68 10.24 -13.02
C VAL A 131 0.09 11.58 -12.57
N SER A 132 -1.23 11.66 -12.45
CA SER A 132 -1.93 12.86 -12.01
C SER A 132 -3.21 12.55 -11.23
N ASP A 133 -3.66 13.55 -10.47
CA ASP A 133 -4.95 13.55 -9.77
C ASP A 133 -6.12 13.27 -10.72
N SER A 134 -6.04 13.78 -11.95
CA SER A 134 -7.03 13.56 -13.01
C SER A 134 -7.12 12.09 -13.42
N ASP A 135 -5.98 11.38 -13.44
CA ASP A 135 -5.94 9.97 -13.83
C ASP A 135 -6.59 9.08 -12.76
N LEU A 136 -6.31 9.36 -11.48
CA LEU A 136 -6.96 8.66 -10.37
C LEU A 136 -8.47 8.94 -10.36
N LEU A 137 -8.88 10.21 -10.55
CA LEU A 137 -10.28 10.58 -10.64
C LEU A 137 -10.99 9.86 -11.80
N MET A 138 -10.34 9.79 -12.97
CA MET A 138 -10.88 9.10 -14.14
C MET A 138 -11.03 7.60 -13.86
N ALA A 139 -10.00 6.97 -13.28
CA ALA A 139 -10.04 5.55 -12.91
C ALA A 139 -11.19 5.25 -11.93
N CYS A 140 -11.33 6.06 -10.88
CA CYS A 140 -12.40 5.91 -9.89
C CYS A 140 -13.79 6.09 -10.54
N THR A 141 -13.94 7.09 -11.42
CA THR A 141 -15.21 7.36 -12.12
C THR A 141 -15.58 6.21 -13.05
N ILE A 142 -14.63 5.67 -13.81
CA ILE A 142 -14.85 4.52 -14.70
C ILE A 142 -15.27 3.31 -13.89
N LEU A 143 -14.54 2.99 -12.82
CA LEU A 143 -14.85 1.83 -11.99
C LEU A 143 -16.22 1.97 -11.31
N GLN A 144 -16.55 3.17 -10.81
CA GLN A 144 -17.86 3.45 -10.25
C GLN A 144 -18.99 3.23 -11.27
N LYS A 145 -18.82 3.73 -12.50
CA LYS A 145 -19.81 3.55 -13.58
C LYS A 145 -19.95 2.10 -14.01
N GLN A 146 -18.85 1.34 -14.00
CA GLN A 146 -18.88 -0.10 -14.29
C GLN A 146 -19.65 -0.88 -13.22
N ILE A 147 -19.45 -0.57 -11.94
CA ILE A 147 -20.19 -1.18 -10.83
C ILE A 147 -21.68 -0.83 -10.95
N GLU A 148 -22.01 0.46 -11.15
CA GLU A 148 -23.39 0.91 -11.37
C GLU A 148 -24.06 0.14 -12.52
N TYR A 149 -23.36 -0.09 -13.63
CA TYR A 149 -23.87 -0.85 -14.76
C TYR A 149 -24.12 -2.33 -14.43
N ILE A 150 -23.18 -2.99 -13.74
CA ILE A 150 -23.31 -4.39 -13.31
C ILE A 150 -24.49 -4.55 -12.34
N ASP A 151 -24.67 -3.58 -11.45
CA ASP A 151 -25.79 -3.53 -10.50
C ASP A 151 -27.13 -3.12 -11.17
N GLY A 152 -27.15 -2.94 -12.49
CA GLY A 152 -28.35 -2.68 -13.29
C GLY A 152 -28.74 -1.20 -13.41
N ASN A 153 -27.90 -0.29 -12.93
CA ASN A 153 -28.10 1.15 -13.00
C ASN A 153 -27.54 1.68 -14.34
N LYS A 154 -28.40 1.69 -15.36
CA LYS A 154 -28.03 2.06 -16.74
C LYS A 154 -27.82 3.56 -16.88
N GLU A 155 -26.58 4.06 -16.89
CA GLU A 155 -26.19 5.24 -17.71
C GLU A 155 -24.72 5.19 -18.18
N HIS A 156 -24.56 5.12 -19.52
CA HIS A 156 -23.41 5.43 -20.39
C HIS A 156 -21.96 5.12 -19.93
N ILE A 157 -21.33 4.17 -20.63
CA ILE A 157 -19.89 3.88 -20.59
C ILE A 157 -19.09 5.11 -21.03
N ILE A 158 -18.20 5.63 -20.18
CA ILE A 158 -17.13 6.54 -20.61
C ILE A 158 -15.94 5.67 -21.04
N ILE A 159 -15.83 5.41 -22.35
CA ILE A 159 -14.60 4.85 -22.93
C ILE A 159 -13.63 6.03 -23.07
N PRO A 160 -12.44 6.01 -22.43
CA PRO A 160 -11.41 6.99 -22.71
C PRO A 160 -11.06 6.89 -24.20
N ILE A 161 -11.45 7.89 -24.98
CA ILE A 161 -11.02 8.01 -26.37
C ILE A 161 -9.51 8.28 -26.30
N VAL A 162 -8.71 7.24 -26.39
CA VAL A 162 -7.31 7.38 -26.76
C VAL A 162 -7.34 7.94 -28.18
N THR A 163 -6.97 9.20 -28.34
CA THR A 163 -6.79 9.85 -29.64
C THR A 163 -5.66 9.14 -30.40
N MET A 164 -5.96 7.98 -30.98
CA MET A 164 -5.11 7.33 -31.95
C MET A 164 -5.13 8.20 -33.21
N ARG A 165 -3.99 8.86 -33.42
CA ARG A 165 -3.64 9.68 -34.60
C ARG A 165 -4.22 9.07 -35.89
N LYS A 166 -4.77 9.96 -36.73
CA LYS A 166 -5.16 9.70 -38.12
C LYS A 166 -4.13 8.80 -38.83
N ASN A 167 -4.52 7.58 -39.14
CA ASN A 167 -3.99 6.82 -40.26
C ASN A 167 -5.18 6.30 -41.08
N ARG A 168 -5.78 7.21 -41.85
CA ARG A 168 -6.73 6.89 -42.93
C ARG A 168 -6.22 7.52 -44.21
N GLU A 169 -5.10 7.03 -44.72
CA GLU A 169 -4.61 7.34 -46.08
C GLU A 169 -4.05 6.12 -46.83
N ARG A 170 -4.47 4.88 -46.53
CA ARG A 170 -4.01 3.71 -47.30
C ARG A 170 -5.09 2.77 -47.84
N GLU A 171 -6.32 3.25 -47.99
CA GLU A 171 -7.42 2.48 -48.61
C GLU A 171 -8.18 3.26 -49.70
N LYS A 172 -7.44 4.08 -50.45
CA LYS A 172 -7.87 4.64 -51.75
C LYS A 172 -6.78 4.51 -52.82
N ALA A 173 -6.13 3.35 -52.87
CA ALA A 173 -5.29 2.93 -53.99
C ALA A 173 -5.64 1.48 -54.38
N ARG A 174 -6.92 1.27 -54.70
CA ARG A 174 -7.41 0.24 -55.61
C ARG A 174 -8.56 0.83 -56.41
#